data_AF-A0A1G7L9I4-F1
#
_entry.id   AF-A0A1G7L9I4-F1
#
_cell.length_a   1.000
_cell.length_b   1.000
_cell.length_c   1.000
_cell.angle_alpha   90.00
_cell.angle_beta   90.00
_cell.angle_gamma   90.00
#
_symmetry.space_group_name_H-M   'P 1'
#
loop_
_entity.id
_entity.type
_entity.pdbx_description
1 polymer ?
#
loop_
_entity_poly.entity_id
_entity_poly.type
_entity_poly.pdbx_seq_one_letter_code
_entity_poly.pdbx_strand_id
1 'polypeptide(L)' 'MSDDDPPAVEPVRDDVTVELVRDAVGVARGEVPAERFSAKYGTGGESGAASDGGE' A
#
# COMPACT_ATOMS: atom_id res chain seq x y z
N MET A 1 5.65 8.29 39.00
CA MET A 1 5.89 7.99 37.58
C MET A 1 4.53 8.10 36.93
N SER A 2 4.32 9.12 36.10
CA SER A 2 3.08 9.24 35.34
C SER A 2 3.32 8.52 34.02
N ASP A 3 2.68 7.38 33.84
CA ASP A 3 2.53 6.72 32.54
C ASP A 3 1.63 7.61 31.68
N ASP A 4 2.20 8.67 31.13
CA ASP A 4 1.62 9.46 30.06
C ASP A 4 1.79 8.63 28.78
N ASP A 5 0.90 7.65 28.60
CA ASP A 5 0.88 6.84 27.38
C ASP A 5 0.49 7.78 26.22
N PRO A 6 1.38 8.00 25.24
CA PRO A 6 1.10 8.95 24.16
C PRO A 6 -0.18 8.53 23.44
N PRO A 7 -1.05 9.48 23.07
CA PRO A 7 -2.32 9.16 22.43
C PRO A 7 -2.04 8.32 21.19
N ALA A 8 -2.66 7.14 21.12
CA ALA A 8 -2.52 6.24 19.98
C ALA A 8 -2.88 6.99 18.70
N VAL A 9 -1.92 7.10 17.78
CA VAL A 9 -2.16 7.69 16.47
C VAL A 9 -3.13 6.78 15.73
N GLU A 10 -4.32 7.30 15.42
CA GLU A 10 -5.26 6.57 14.59
C GLU A 10 -4.62 6.34 13.21
N PRO A 11 -4.51 5.09 12.73
CA PRO A 11 -3.92 4.82 11.43
C PRO A 11 -4.77 5.52 10.36
N VAL A 12 -4.09 6.27 9.49
CA VAL A 12 -4.71 6.93 8.34
C VAL A 12 -5.42 5.87 7.52
N ARG A 13 -6.75 5.96 7.44
CA ARG A 13 -7.58 5.04 6.66
C ARG A 13 -7.64 5.55 5.24
N ASP A 14 -6.58 5.26 4.50
CA ASP A 14 -6.58 5.39 3.05
C ASP A 14 -7.13 4.08 2.44
N ASP A 15 -8.27 4.17 1.77
CA ASP A 15 -8.97 3.00 1.22
C ASP A 15 -8.08 2.24 0.22
N VAL A 16 -7.22 2.95 -0.54
CA VAL A 16 -6.29 2.37 -1.50
C VAL A 16 -5.21 1.54 -0.80
N THR A 17 -4.64 2.06 0.29
CA THR A 17 -3.64 1.36 1.11
C THR A 17 -4.25 0.13 1.78
N VAL A 18 -5.48 0.24 2.28
CA VAL A 18 -6.20 -0.90 2.87
C VAL A 18 -6.44 -1.99 1.82
N GLU A 19 -6.83 -1.60 0.60
CA GLU A 19 -7.02 -2.53 -0.51
C GLU A 19 -5.71 -3.24 -0.88
N LEU A 20 -4.60 -2.50 -0.98
CA LEU A 20 -3.27 -3.06 -1.24
C LEU A 20 -2.87 -4.11 -0.21
N VAL A 21 -3.05 -3.82 1.08
CA VAL A 21 -2.71 -4.76 2.17
C VAL A 21 -3.58 -6.01 2.11
N ARG A 22 -4.88 -5.86 1.83
CA ARG A 22 -5.79 -7.00 1.69
C ARG A 22 -5.38 -7.92 0.55
N ASP A 23 -5.07 -7.35 -0.61
CA ASP A 23 -4.65 -8.12 -1.78
C ASP A 23 -3.28 -8.80 -1.53
N ALA A 24 -2.35 -8.12 -0.84
CA ALA A 24 -1.04 -8.68 -0.49
C ALA A 24 -1.16 -9.87 0.47
N VAL A 25 -2.07 -9.79 1.45
CA VAL A 25 -2.40 -10.93 2.32
C VAL A 25 -3.02 -12.07 1.52
N GLY A 26 -3.88 -11.77 0.54
CA GLY A 26 -4.43 -12.76 -0.39
C GLY A 26 -3.35 -13.50 -1.18
N VAL A 27 -2.30 -12.80 -1.61
CA VAL A 27 -1.13 -13.43 -2.26
C VAL A 27 -0.39 -14.35 -1.30
N ALA A 28 -0.14 -13.91 -0.06
CA ALA A 28 0.57 -14.72 0.94
C ALA A 28 -0.19 -16.01 1.32
N ARG A 29 -1.52 -16.00 1.21
CA ARG A 29 -2.38 -17.18 1.41
C ARG A 29 -2.52 -18.07 0.17
N GLY A 30 -2.06 -17.62 -0.99
CA GLY A 30 -2.27 -18.30 -2.27
C GLY A 30 -3.69 -18.12 -2.84
N GLU A 31 -4.46 -17.17 -2.31
CA GLU A 31 -5.82 -16.85 -2.77
C GLU A 31 -5.79 -15.91 -3.99
N VAL A 32 -4.75 -15.07 -4.10
CA VAL A 32 -4.55 -14.12 -5.20
C VAL A 32 -3.26 -14.47 -5.96
N PRO A 33 -3.30 -14.65 -7.30
CA PRO A 33 -2.09 -14.85 -8.09
C PRO A 33 -1.14 -13.63 -8.01
N ALA A 34 0.15 -13.89 -7.85
CA ALA A 34 1.17 -12.85 -7.73
C ALA A 34 1.24 -11.96 -8.98
N GLU A 35 0.97 -12.52 -10.16
CA GLU A 35 0.91 -11.78 -11.44
C GLU A 35 -0.24 -10.78 -11.45
N ARG A 36 -1.40 -11.14 -10.89
CA ARG A 36 -2.56 -10.26 -10.79
C ARG A 36 -2.31 -9.12 -9.81
N PHE A 37 -1.68 -9.43 -8.67
CA PHE A 37 -1.26 -8.42 -7.70
C PHE A 37 -0.24 -7.45 -8.32
N SER A 38 0.77 -7.98 -9.00
CA SER A 38 1.82 -7.20 -9.66
C SER A 38 1.29 -6.36 -10.81
N ALA A 39 0.28 -6.82 -11.56
CA ALA A 39 -0.37 -6.00 -12.58
C ALA A 39 -1.14 -4.81 -12.00
N LYS A 40 -1.64 -4.93 -10.78
CA LYS A 40 -2.44 -3.90 -10.11
C LYS A 40 -1.59 -2.88 -9.35
N TYR A 41 -0.53 -3.33 -8.70
CA TYR A 41 0.29 -2.51 -7.79
C TYR A 41 1.77 -2.46 -8.18
N GLY A 42 2.23 -3.39 -9.01
CA GLY A 42 3.61 -3.39 -9.49
C GLY A 42 3.82 -2.22 -10.44
N THR A 43 4.94 -1.54 -10.28
CA THR A 43 5.40 -0.43 -11.13
C THR A 43 5.81 -0.90 -12.54
N GLY A 44 5.26 -2.03 -13.01
CA GLY A 44 5.56 -2.68 -14.28
C GLY A 44 4.66 -2.14 -15.38
N GLY A 45 4.83 -0.87 -15.73
CA GLY A 45 4.08 -0.21 -16.78
C GLY A 45 4.44 1.27 -16.83
N GLU A 46 5.61 1.58 -17.39
CA GLU A 46 5.97 2.91 -17.86
C GLU A 46 4.91 3.37 -18.87
N SER A 47 3.84 4.01 -18.42
CA SER A 47 2.85 4.67 -19.27
C SER A 47 2.05 5.70 -18.48
N GLY A 48 2.71 6.83 -18.22
CA GLY A 48 2.04 8.13 -18.17
C GLY A 48 1.89 8.80 -16.80
N ALA A 49 2.91 9.54 -16.36
CA ALA A 49 2.87 11.01 -16.31
C ALA A 49 4.10 11.55 -15.56
N ALA A 50 4.71 12.56 -16.17
CA ALA A 50 5.87 13.32 -15.71
C ALA A 50 5.80 13.71 -14.22
N SER A 51 6.81 13.32 -13.44
CA SER A 51 7.40 14.27 -12.50
C SER A 51 8.34 15.15 -13.31
N ASP A 52 7.76 16.22 -13.87
CA ASP A 52 8.49 17.47 -14.04
C ASP A 52 9.00 17.86 -12.65
N GLY A 53 10.32 18.02 -12.55
CA GLY A 53 11.02 18.20 -11.29
C GLY A 53 12.51 18.21 -11.55
N GLY A 54 12.94 19.16 -12.38
CA GLY A 54 14.34 19.52 -12.46
C GLY A 54 14.78 20.16 -11.14
N GLU A 55 15.88 19.68 -10.60
CA GLU A 55 16.99 20.52 -10.14
C GLU A 55 18.31 19.72 -10.25
#